data_AF-A0A9X3X9J5-F1
#
_entry.id   AF-A0A9X3X9J5-F1
#
_cell.length_a   1.000
_cell.length_b   1.000
_cell.length_c   1.000
_cell.angle_alpha   90.00
_cell.angle_beta   90.00
_cell.angle_gamma   90.00
#
_symmetry.space_group_name_H-M   'P 1'
#
loop_
_entity.id
_entity.type
_entity.pdbx_description
1 polymer ?
#
loop_
_entity_poly.entity_id
_entity_poly.type
_entity_poly.pdbx_seq_one_letter_code
_entity_poly.pdbx_strand_id
1 'polypeptide(L)'
;MRLALHGWLGAASLCVLLLGGCSVSFVDSNNGSGGSGGGAGGSGGMGGGQGGGGGCGADSCGQGGAGGSSSSSGVGGMGGGSSGAPCGGFAGLMCGPGEWCDYPNDRCGDTDLTGICKPRPEGCPDAYFPTCACDGMVYGNPCDAAQAGHDVSDLGNCEPPEGLFPCGHNFCDKATEYCQKTTSDVAGYPDSYHCEPIPAACGSTPNCACLNDPCFQFSCDSLSGGGILVTCPGG
;
A
#
# COMPACT_ATOMS: atom_id res chain seq x y z
N MET A 1 -21.03 -36.47 66.60
CA MET A 1 -21.46 -35.23 67.27
C MET A 1 -21.69 -34.18 66.19
N ARG A 2 -22.96 -33.92 65.86
CA ARG A 2 -23.71 -32.66 66.09
C ARG A 2 -23.15 -31.47 65.27
N LEU A 3 -23.75 -31.11 64.14
CA LEU A 3 -24.95 -30.24 63.91
C LEU A 3 -24.71 -28.73 64.10
N ALA A 4 -25.07 -27.96 63.05
CA ALA A 4 -25.64 -26.60 62.94
C ALA A 4 -24.85 -25.72 61.93
N LEU A 5 -25.35 -25.33 60.73
CA LEU A 5 -26.49 -24.46 60.35
C LEU A 5 -26.41 -23.11 61.12
N HIS A 6 -26.34 -21.93 60.52
CA HIS A 6 -27.32 -21.15 59.70
C HIS A 6 -26.51 -20.12 58.85
N GLY A 7 -26.85 -19.61 57.66
CA GLY A 7 -28.14 -19.33 57.03
C GLY A 7 -28.48 -17.83 57.11
N TRP A 8 -28.30 -17.06 56.01
CA TRP A 8 -28.96 -15.78 55.61
C TRP A 8 -28.44 -15.44 54.19
N LEU A 9 -29.15 -15.64 53.06
CA LEU A 9 -30.43 -15.11 52.53
C LEU A 9 -30.49 -13.57 52.36
N GLY A 10 -30.65 -13.15 51.09
CA GLY A 10 -31.15 -11.83 50.65
C GLY A 10 -30.10 -10.99 49.89
N ALA A 11 -30.29 -10.52 48.66
CA ALA A 11 -31.44 -10.52 47.77
C ALA A 11 -30.95 -10.28 46.33
N ALA A 12 -31.44 -11.08 45.39
CA ALA A 12 -31.48 -10.72 43.98
C ALA A 12 -32.51 -9.61 43.82
N SER A 13 -32.10 -8.42 43.43
CA SER A 13 -33.02 -7.35 43.03
C SER A 13 -33.08 -7.32 41.51
N LEU A 14 -34.10 -8.01 41.01
CA LEU A 14 -34.73 -7.79 39.71
C LEU A 14 -35.08 -6.30 39.60
N CYS A 15 -34.55 -5.60 38.59
CA CYS A 15 -35.18 -4.38 38.09
C CYS A 15 -35.58 -4.63 36.64
N VAL A 16 -36.70 -5.35 36.49
CA VAL A 16 -37.52 -5.33 35.28
C VAL A 16 -38.30 -4.03 35.32
N LEU A 17 -37.97 -3.10 34.42
CA LEU A 17 -38.85 -2.00 34.03
C LEU A 17 -39.10 -2.13 32.53
N LEU A 18 -40.11 -2.95 32.19
CA LEU A 18 -40.90 -2.79 30.98
C LEU A 18 -42.10 -1.93 31.35
N LEU A 19 -42.31 -0.84 30.60
CA LEU A 19 -43.56 -0.49 29.90
C LEU A 19 -43.49 0.96 29.41
N GLY A 20 -43.85 1.16 28.13
CA GLY A 20 -44.34 2.45 27.64
C GLY A 20 -43.56 3.00 26.45
N GLY A 21 -44.01 2.67 25.24
CA GLY A 21 -43.38 3.05 23.99
C GLY A 21 -43.49 4.53 23.62
N CYS A 22 -42.48 4.98 22.88
CA CYS A 22 -42.59 6.05 21.90
C CYS A 22 -41.78 5.60 20.68
N SER A 23 -42.47 4.97 19.72
CA SER A 23 -41.97 4.78 18.37
C SER A 23 -41.82 6.15 17.71
N VAL A 24 -40.59 6.62 17.54
CA VAL A 24 -40.30 7.71 16.59
C VAL A 24 -40.29 7.12 15.19
N SER A 25 -41.45 7.17 14.54
CA SER A 25 -41.55 7.09 13.09
C SER A 25 -41.34 8.51 12.55
N PHE A 26 -40.26 8.74 11.82
CA PHE A 26 -40.14 9.89 10.92
C PHE A 26 -40.02 9.39 9.48
N VAL A 27 -41.20 9.35 8.85
CA VAL A 27 -41.56 9.65 7.45
C VAL A 27 -40.44 9.61 6.40
N ASP A 28 -40.55 8.60 5.55
CA ASP A 28 -40.26 8.68 4.12
C ASP A 28 -41.35 9.54 3.46
N SER A 29 -40.98 10.72 2.94
CA SER A 29 -41.83 11.53 2.07
C SER A 29 -41.35 11.37 0.64
N ASN A 30 -41.82 10.31 0.00
CA ASN A 30 -41.98 10.24 -1.43
C ASN A 30 -42.98 11.33 -1.89
N ASN A 31 -42.51 12.29 -2.69
CA ASN A 31 -43.34 12.98 -3.67
C ASN A 31 -42.83 12.63 -5.06
N GLY A 32 -43.69 11.95 -5.82
CA GLY A 32 -43.36 11.40 -7.12
C GLY A 32 -43.50 12.40 -8.28
N SER A 33 -42.88 12.04 -9.39
CA SER A 33 -43.19 12.40 -10.79
C SER A 33 -42.30 11.46 -11.62
N GLY A 34 -42.77 10.36 -12.20
CA GLY A 34 -43.68 10.33 -13.34
C GLY A 34 -42.86 10.41 -14.64
N GLY A 35 -42.58 9.27 -15.28
CA GLY A 35 -41.91 9.23 -16.58
C GLY A 35 -41.59 7.82 -17.08
N SER A 36 -42.56 7.21 -17.75
CA SER A 36 -42.42 5.93 -18.46
C SER A 36 -41.90 6.14 -19.88
N GLY A 37 -41.02 5.24 -20.34
CA GLY A 37 -40.62 5.02 -21.75
C GLY A 37 -39.31 4.21 -21.76
N GLY A 38 -39.14 3.06 -22.41
CA GLY A 38 -39.82 2.49 -23.57
C GLY A 38 -38.98 2.71 -24.83
N GLY A 39 -38.17 1.72 -25.23
CA GLY A 39 -37.39 1.72 -26.49
C GLY A 39 -36.04 1.03 -26.31
N ALA A 40 -35.90 -0.26 -26.66
CA ALA A 40 -35.59 -0.80 -27.99
C ALA A 40 -34.09 -0.78 -28.31
N GLY A 41 -33.57 -1.97 -28.65
CA GLY A 41 -32.18 -2.22 -28.97
C GLY A 41 -31.68 -1.51 -30.23
N GLY A 42 -30.34 -1.44 -30.32
CA GLY A 42 -29.61 -0.95 -31.47
C GLY A 42 -28.28 -1.66 -31.56
N SER A 43 -28.26 -2.80 -32.24
CA SER A 43 -27.06 -3.38 -32.85
C SER A 43 -26.77 -2.65 -34.16
N GLY A 44 -25.55 -2.15 -34.34
CA GLY A 44 -25.05 -1.60 -35.59
C GLY A 44 -23.83 -0.73 -35.31
N GLY A 45 -22.73 -0.77 -36.05
CA GLY A 45 -22.35 -1.54 -37.23
C GLY A 45 -20.89 -1.18 -37.51
N MET A 46 -20.11 -2.16 -37.97
CA MET A 46 -18.75 -1.94 -38.45
C MET A 46 -18.81 -1.14 -39.75
N GLY A 47 -18.27 0.09 -39.73
CA GLY A 47 -18.06 0.92 -40.92
C GLY A 47 -16.58 1.03 -41.20
N GLY A 48 -16.10 0.35 -42.23
CA GLY A 48 -14.76 0.53 -42.79
C GLY A 48 -14.64 1.87 -43.53
N GLY A 49 -13.48 2.49 -43.41
CA GLY A 49 -13.06 3.63 -44.22
C GLY A 49 -11.58 3.48 -44.57
N GLN A 50 -11.30 3.24 -45.84
CA GLN A 50 -9.97 3.16 -46.44
C GLN A 50 -9.34 4.56 -46.57
N GLY A 51 -8.02 4.61 -46.44
CA GLY A 51 -7.15 5.37 -47.35
C GLY A 51 -6.95 6.86 -47.07
N GLY A 52 -5.70 7.25 -46.82
CA GLY A 52 -5.28 8.64 -46.86
C GLY A 52 -3.85 8.83 -46.36
N GLY A 53 -2.86 8.45 -47.18
CA GLY A 53 -1.48 8.86 -46.95
C GLY A 53 -1.33 10.37 -47.12
N GLY A 54 -0.61 11.01 -46.19
CA GLY A 54 -0.22 12.41 -46.27
C GLY A 54 1.06 12.59 -45.47
N GLY A 55 2.19 12.71 -46.18
CA GLY A 55 3.51 12.83 -45.59
C GLY A 55 3.71 14.15 -44.85
N CYS A 56 4.56 14.13 -43.83
CA CYS A 56 5.16 15.32 -43.27
C CYS A 56 6.28 15.80 -44.21
N GLY A 57 5.95 16.76 -45.09
CA GLY A 57 6.95 17.59 -45.75
C GLY A 57 7.51 18.60 -44.75
N ALA A 58 8.82 18.82 -44.83
CA ALA A 58 9.51 19.87 -44.10
C ALA A 58 8.95 21.26 -44.47
N ASP A 59 9.19 22.22 -43.57
CA ASP A 59 9.02 23.67 -43.71
C ASP A 59 7.70 24.28 -43.18
N SER A 60 7.85 25.17 -42.19
CA SER A 60 6.96 26.29 -41.80
C SER A 60 6.06 26.12 -40.56
N CYS A 61 6.60 26.39 -39.37
CA CYS A 61 5.81 26.81 -38.21
C CYS A 61 5.31 28.25 -38.42
N GLY A 62 4.11 28.39 -38.99
CA GLY A 62 3.36 29.66 -39.05
C GLY A 62 2.41 29.80 -37.85
N GLN A 63 2.54 30.89 -37.12
CA GLN A 63 1.69 31.27 -35.98
C GLN A 63 0.26 31.65 -36.43
N GLY A 64 -0.73 31.36 -35.59
CA GLY A 64 -2.00 32.10 -35.56
C GLY A 64 -3.25 31.24 -35.31
N GLY A 65 -3.88 31.40 -34.14
CA GLY A 65 -5.24 30.92 -33.90
C GLY A 65 -5.63 30.77 -32.44
N ALA A 66 -6.05 31.86 -31.81
CA ALA A 66 -6.78 31.82 -30.54
C ALA A 66 -8.23 31.38 -30.79
N GLY A 67 -8.73 30.41 -30.02
CA GLY A 67 -10.13 29.98 -30.01
C GLY A 67 -10.42 29.20 -28.74
N GLY A 68 -11.18 29.82 -27.82
CA GLY A 68 -11.41 29.33 -26.46
C GLY A 68 -12.44 28.21 -26.34
N SER A 69 -12.13 27.32 -25.40
CA SER A 69 -12.97 26.62 -24.42
C SER A 69 -14.38 26.14 -24.80
N SER A 70 -14.53 24.81 -24.78
CA SER A 70 -15.70 24.17 -24.17
C SER A 70 -15.24 23.31 -23.01
N SER A 71 -15.66 23.74 -21.82
CA SER A 71 -15.47 23.09 -20.52
C SER A 71 -16.39 21.88 -20.39
N SER A 72 -15.80 20.71 -20.21
CA SER A 72 -16.45 19.59 -19.50
C SER A 72 -15.71 19.37 -18.19
N SER A 73 -16.36 19.81 -17.10
CA SER A 73 -15.97 19.54 -15.73
C SER A 73 -16.10 18.04 -15.44
N GLY A 74 -15.01 17.31 -15.67
CA GLY A 74 -14.68 16.10 -14.96
C GLY A 74 -13.27 16.28 -14.43
N VAL A 75 -13.04 16.11 -13.14
CA VAL A 75 -11.70 16.01 -12.56
C VAL A 75 -11.10 14.66 -12.96
N GLY A 76 -10.84 14.49 -14.25
CA GLY A 76 -10.05 13.40 -14.80
C GLY A 76 -8.61 13.90 -14.89
N GLY A 77 -7.74 13.35 -14.06
CA GLY A 77 -6.33 13.70 -14.03
C GLY A 77 -5.71 13.60 -15.42
N MET A 78 -5.08 14.69 -15.87
CA MET A 78 -4.18 14.66 -17.03
C MET A 78 -2.89 13.94 -16.64
N GLY A 79 -2.97 12.64 -16.34
CA GLY A 79 -1.83 11.74 -16.10
C GLY A 79 -1.16 11.36 -17.42
N GLY A 80 -0.74 12.36 -18.20
CA GLY A 80 0.19 12.17 -19.31
C GLY A 80 1.61 12.33 -18.81
N GLY A 81 2.03 11.48 -17.86
CA GLY A 81 3.36 11.50 -17.29
C GLY A 81 4.38 11.09 -18.36
N SER A 82 5.18 12.03 -18.82
CA SER A 82 6.49 11.69 -19.38
C SER A 82 7.32 11.15 -18.23
N SER A 83 8.01 10.02 -18.42
CA SER A 83 8.95 9.46 -17.45
C SER A 83 9.81 10.54 -16.80
N GLY A 84 9.83 10.57 -15.47
CA GLY A 84 10.48 11.63 -14.68
C GLY A 84 9.53 12.71 -14.11
N ALA A 85 8.23 12.66 -14.39
CA ALA A 85 7.25 13.56 -13.77
C ALA A 85 7.08 13.28 -12.26
N PRO A 86 6.74 14.28 -11.43
CA PRO A 86 6.41 14.06 -10.02
C PRO A 86 5.07 13.32 -9.88
N CYS A 87 4.99 12.45 -8.88
CA CYS A 87 3.79 11.68 -8.53
C CYS A 87 3.56 11.64 -7.01
N GLY A 88 2.38 11.21 -6.60
CA GLY A 88 1.95 11.18 -5.20
C GLY A 88 1.79 12.57 -4.62
N GLY A 89 2.25 12.73 -3.37
CA GLY A 89 2.13 13.92 -2.56
C GLY A 89 0.69 14.36 -2.25
N PHE A 90 0.54 15.51 -1.59
CA PHE A 90 -0.76 16.08 -1.21
C PHE A 90 -1.71 16.27 -2.41
N ALA A 91 -1.14 16.53 -3.59
CA ALA A 91 -1.90 16.71 -4.82
C ALA A 91 -2.42 15.38 -5.43
N GLY A 92 -1.95 14.22 -4.94
CA GLY A 92 -2.37 12.91 -5.44
C GLY A 92 -2.04 12.68 -6.91
N LEU A 93 -0.88 13.17 -7.36
CA LEU A 93 -0.48 13.08 -8.77
C LEU A 93 -0.28 11.61 -9.18
N MET A 94 -0.83 11.21 -10.32
CA MET A 94 -0.72 9.84 -10.81
C MET A 94 0.21 9.76 -12.01
N CYS A 95 0.99 8.69 -12.09
CA CYS A 95 1.81 8.40 -13.26
C CYS A 95 0.97 7.94 -14.45
N GLY A 96 1.57 8.00 -15.64
CA GLY A 96 0.92 7.53 -16.86
C GLY A 96 0.68 6.02 -16.87
N PRO A 97 -0.11 5.52 -17.84
CA PRO A 97 -0.23 4.08 -18.07
C PRO A 97 1.14 3.50 -18.42
N GLY A 98 1.50 2.38 -17.82
CA GLY A 98 2.82 1.76 -18.05
C GLY A 98 3.94 2.35 -17.18
N GLU A 99 3.60 3.15 -16.17
CA GLU A 99 4.55 3.68 -15.19
C GLU A 99 4.15 3.28 -13.76
N TRP A 100 5.07 3.51 -12.83
CA TRP A 100 4.87 3.40 -11.39
C TRP A 100 5.49 4.62 -10.70
N CYS A 101 5.03 4.92 -9.49
CA CYS A 101 5.51 6.07 -8.72
C CYS A 101 6.60 5.61 -7.75
N ASP A 102 7.84 6.02 -8.00
CA ASP A 102 9.03 5.69 -7.20
C ASP A 102 9.22 6.71 -6.08
N TYR A 103 9.01 6.28 -4.83
CA TYR A 103 9.15 7.13 -3.66
C TYR A 103 10.55 6.97 -3.06
N PRO A 104 11.27 8.08 -2.77
CA PRO A 104 12.67 8.01 -2.35
C PRO A 104 12.88 7.35 -0.98
N ASN A 105 11.81 7.09 -0.23
CA ASN A 105 11.86 6.44 1.07
C ASN A 105 11.21 5.05 1.08
N ASP A 106 10.76 4.53 -0.08
CA ASP A 106 10.08 3.24 -0.21
C ASP A 106 8.87 3.09 0.74
N ARG A 107 8.23 4.20 1.12
CA ARG A 107 7.10 4.20 2.08
C ARG A 107 5.81 4.69 1.46
N CYS A 108 5.63 4.42 0.17
CA CYS A 108 4.34 4.57 -0.51
C CYS A 108 3.74 5.98 -0.46
N GLY A 109 4.59 7.01 -0.45
CA GLY A 109 4.15 8.40 -0.38
C GLY A 109 3.60 8.80 0.98
N ASP A 110 4.03 8.14 2.05
CA ASP A 110 3.65 8.53 3.40
C ASP A 110 3.98 10.00 3.69
N THR A 111 3.21 10.64 4.56
CA THR A 111 3.36 12.07 4.90
C THR A 111 3.30 13.03 3.71
N ASP A 112 2.48 12.71 2.70
CA ASP A 112 2.33 13.50 1.47
C ASP A 112 3.67 13.68 0.71
N LEU A 113 4.56 12.68 0.82
CA LEU A 113 5.82 12.67 0.10
C LEU A 113 5.57 12.48 -1.40
N THR A 114 6.27 13.26 -2.21
CA THR A 114 6.24 13.13 -3.67
C THR A 114 7.29 12.14 -4.15
N GLY A 115 6.92 11.28 -5.09
CA GLY A 115 7.82 10.40 -5.83
C GLY A 115 8.08 10.89 -7.25
N ILE A 116 8.73 10.05 -8.05
CA ILE A 116 9.00 10.29 -9.47
C ILE A 116 8.44 9.13 -10.29
N CYS A 117 7.75 9.43 -11.39
CA CYS A 117 7.27 8.41 -12.31
C CYS A 117 8.42 7.72 -13.03
N LYS A 118 8.46 6.40 -12.93
CA LYS A 118 9.40 5.52 -13.63
C LYS A 118 8.64 4.63 -14.60
N PRO A 119 9.21 4.32 -15.78
CA PRO A 119 8.64 3.33 -16.67
C PRO A 119 8.63 1.95 -16.00
N ARG A 120 7.57 1.17 -16.25
CA ARG A 120 7.50 -0.23 -15.83
C ARG A 120 8.51 -1.06 -16.63
N PRO A 121 9.24 -2.00 -15.99
CA PRO A 121 10.09 -2.95 -16.71
C PRO A 121 9.31 -3.83 -17.67
N GLU A 122 9.83 -4.03 -18.88
CA GLU A 122 9.23 -4.94 -19.88
C GLU A 122 9.46 -6.43 -19.53
N GLY A 123 10.48 -6.72 -18.71
CA GLY A 123 10.80 -8.05 -18.26
C GLY A 123 11.60 -8.01 -16.96
N CYS A 124 11.43 -9.05 -16.15
CA CYS A 124 12.05 -9.19 -14.84
C CYS A 124 12.83 -10.52 -14.76
N PRO A 125 13.90 -10.58 -13.97
CA PRO A 125 14.61 -11.83 -13.74
C PRO A 125 13.72 -12.83 -12.98
N ASP A 126 13.86 -14.12 -13.26
CA ASP A 126 13.16 -15.20 -12.53
C ASP A 126 13.75 -15.46 -11.11
N ALA A 127 14.39 -14.45 -10.52
CA ALA A 127 14.98 -14.55 -9.20
C ALA A 127 13.92 -14.29 -8.12
N TYR A 128 13.78 -15.23 -7.19
CA TYR A 128 12.82 -15.12 -6.09
C TYR A 128 13.45 -14.42 -4.89
N PHE A 129 13.03 -13.18 -4.66
CA PHE A 129 13.37 -12.31 -3.54
C PHE A 129 12.09 -11.62 -3.08
N PRO A 130 11.25 -12.28 -2.26
CA PRO A 130 9.90 -11.79 -1.99
C PRO A 130 9.95 -10.35 -1.46
N THR A 131 9.12 -9.49 -2.02
CA THR A 131 9.06 -8.08 -1.65
C THR A 131 7.64 -7.65 -1.34
N CYS A 132 7.47 -6.86 -0.29
CA CYS A 132 6.23 -6.16 0.01
C CYS A 132 6.13 -4.92 -0.88
N ALA A 133 4.99 -4.73 -1.54
CA ALA A 133 4.72 -3.57 -2.37
C ALA A 133 3.63 -2.67 -1.76
N CYS A 134 3.50 -1.46 -2.28
CA CYS A 134 2.57 -0.45 -1.75
C CYS A 134 1.08 -0.78 -1.88
N ASP A 135 0.72 -1.78 -2.68
CA ASP A 135 -0.64 -2.34 -2.75
C ASP A 135 -0.94 -3.33 -1.60
N GLY A 136 0.04 -3.61 -0.75
CA GLY A 136 -0.06 -4.58 0.35
C GLY A 136 0.10 -6.03 -0.08
N MET A 137 0.54 -6.28 -1.33
CA MET A 137 0.80 -7.62 -1.84
C MET A 137 2.30 -7.95 -1.83
N VAL A 138 2.61 -9.25 -1.74
CA VAL A 138 3.96 -9.77 -1.88
C VAL A 138 4.21 -10.18 -3.32
N TYR A 139 5.24 -9.61 -3.93
CA TYR A 139 5.70 -9.92 -5.28
C TYR A 139 6.94 -10.82 -5.23
N GLY A 140 7.25 -11.49 -6.34
CA GLY A 140 8.39 -12.39 -6.45
C GLY A 140 9.73 -11.69 -6.27
N ASN A 141 9.82 -10.43 -6.71
CA ASN A 141 10.96 -9.53 -6.50
C ASN A 141 10.55 -8.05 -6.74
N PRO A 142 11.42 -7.07 -6.42
CA PRO A 142 11.15 -5.65 -6.67
C PRO A 142 10.86 -5.29 -8.13
N CYS A 143 11.45 -6.01 -9.09
CA CYS A 143 11.14 -5.79 -10.50
C CYS A 143 9.70 -6.19 -10.82
N ASP A 144 9.23 -7.32 -10.30
CA ASP A 144 7.85 -7.78 -10.51
C ASP A 144 6.83 -6.78 -9.91
N ALA A 145 7.12 -6.21 -8.74
CA ALA A 145 6.31 -5.15 -8.14
C ALA A 145 6.27 -3.89 -9.04
N ALA A 146 7.43 -3.44 -9.51
CA ALA A 146 7.54 -2.31 -10.42
C ALA A 146 6.82 -2.58 -11.75
N GLN A 147 6.91 -3.80 -12.29
CA GLN A 147 6.21 -4.22 -13.50
C GLN A 147 4.68 -4.22 -13.30
N ALA A 148 4.21 -4.60 -12.12
CA ALA A 148 2.79 -4.51 -11.75
C ALA A 148 2.32 -3.05 -11.56
N GLY A 149 3.25 -2.12 -11.35
CA GLY A 149 2.96 -0.70 -11.22
C GLY A 149 3.10 -0.12 -9.82
N HIS A 150 3.75 -0.85 -8.93
CA HIS A 150 3.82 -0.54 -7.52
C HIS A 150 5.27 -0.35 -7.10
N ASP A 151 5.48 0.62 -6.22
CA ASP A 151 6.71 0.75 -5.47
C ASP A 151 6.79 -0.33 -4.39
N VAL A 152 7.99 -0.60 -3.90
CA VAL A 152 8.23 -1.40 -2.71
C VAL A 152 7.78 -0.66 -1.45
N SER A 153 7.51 -1.39 -0.37
CA SER A 153 6.98 -0.85 0.88
C SER A 153 7.78 -1.26 2.10
N ASP A 154 8.57 -0.34 2.64
CA ASP A 154 9.27 -0.45 3.92
C ASP A 154 8.33 -0.32 5.14
N LEU A 155 7.03 -0.07 4.90
CA LEU A 155 6.03 -0.05 5.97
C LEU A 155 5.71 -1.46 6.50
N GLY A 156 6.09 -2.51 5.78
CA GLY A 156 5.90 -3.90 6.22
C GLY A 156 4.44 -4.28 6.43
N ASN A 157 3.53 -3.71 5.63
CA ASN A 157 2.07 -3.91 5.73
C ASN A 157 1.57 -5.18 5.02
N CYS A 158 2.47 -5.98 4.45
CA CYS A 158 2.13 -7.23 3.77
C CYS A 158 2.15 -8.44 4.71
N GLU A 159 1.32 -9.45 4.40
CA GLU A 159 1.38 -10.74 5.08
C GLU A 159 2.67 -11.49 4.65
N PRO A 160 3.54 -11.89 5.59
CA PRO A 160 4.77 -12.59 5.26
C PRO A 160 4.51 -14.01 4.71
N PRO A 161 5.32 -14.49 3.74
CA PRO A 161 5.31 -15.90 3.37
C PRO A 161 5.68 -16.83 4.53
N GLU A 162 5.32 -18.11 4.41
CA GLU A 162 5.63 -19.11 5.45
C GLU A 162 7.15 -19.21 5.68
N GLY A 163 7.56 -19.25 6.95
CA GLY A 163 8.97 -19.30 7.34
C GLY A 163 9.71 -17.96 7.31
N LEU A 164 9.13 -16.92 6.70
CA LEU A 164 9.75 -15.60 6.57
C LEU A 164 9.09 -14.53 7.46
N PHE A 165 9.82 -13.47 7.79
CA PHE A 165 9.32 -12.31 8.53
C PHE A 165 9.75 -10.97 7.89
N PRO A 166 9.03 -9.85 8.13
CA PRO A 166 9.31 -8.57 7.49
C PRO A 166 10.67 -7.97 7.89
N CYS A 167 11.38 -7.41 6.90
CA CYS A 167 12.58 -6.61 7.07
C CYS A 167 12.61 -5.47 6.04
N GLY A 168 11.99 -4.34 6.39
CA GLY A 168 11.64 -3.31 5.41
C GLY A 168 10.66 -3.89 4.39
N HIS A 169 10.90 -3.63 3.11
CA HIS A 169 10.17 -4.27 2.02
C HIS A 169 10.55 -5.74 1.78
N ASN A 170 11.70 -6.20 2.26
CA ASN A 170 12.16 -7.58 2.07
C ASN A 170 11.64 -8.49 3.19
N PHE A 171 11.87 -9.80 3.02
CA PHE A 171 11.62 -10.78 4.07
C PHE A 171 12.85 -11.64 4.35
N CYS A 172 13.16 -11.84 5.63
CA CYS A 172 14.26 -12.69 6.08
C CYS A 172 13.76 -14.02 6.66
N ASP A 173 14.62 -15.04 6.66
CA ASP A 173 14.30 -16.35 7.23
C ASP A 173 14.28 -16.33 8.76
N LYS A 174 13.17 -16.76 9.37
CA LYS A 174 12.97 -16.73 10.84
C LYS A 174 13.96 -17.60 11.62
N ALA A 175 14.51 -18.64 11.00
CA ALA A 175 15.38 -19.62 11.65
C ALA A 175 16.86 -19.28 11.49
N THR A 176 17.25 -18.64 10.38
CA THR A 176 18.66 -18.42 10.06
C THR A 176 19.09 -16.97 10.03
N GLU A 177 18.18 -16.00 10.01
CA GLU A 177 18.49 -14.58 9.79
C GLU A 177 17.80 -13.65 10.78
N TYR A 178 18.45 -12.53 11.09
CA TYR A 178 17.82 -11.39 11.75
C TYR A 178 17.77 -10.20 10.79
N CYS A 179 16.76 -9.34 10.95
CA CYS A 179 16.67 -8.11 10.19
C CYS A 179 17.54 -7.04 10.86
N GLN A 180 18.53 -6.53 10.15
CA GLN A 180 19.28 -5.36 10.55
C GLN A 180 18.72 -4.12 9.85
N LYS A 181 18.16 -3.20 10.64
CA LYS A 181 17.79 -1.86 10.20
C LYS A 181 18.91 -0.90 10.55
N THR A 182 19.47 -0.20 9.57
CA THR A 182 20.41 0.90 9.80
C THR A 182 19.65 2.21 9.64
N THR A 183 19.51 2.98 10.72
CA THR A 183 18.80 4.26 10.65
C THR A 183 19.72 5.34 10.10
N SER A 184 19.31 6.05 9.05
CA SER A 184 20.11 7.18 8.57
C SER A 184 20.03 8.35 9.56
N ASP A 185 21.19 8.87 9.99
CA ASP A 185 21.29 10.12 10.77
C ASP A 185 21.21 11.37 9.86
N VAL A 186 21.35 11.20 8.55
CA VAL A 186 21.19 12.25 7.56
C VAL A 186 19.71 12.41 7.20
N ALA A 187 19.15 13.56 7.54
CA ALA A 187 17.76 13.90 7.23
C ALA A 187 17.48 13.81 5.72
N GLY A 188 16.47 13.04 5.35
CA GLY A 188 16.05 12.84 3.96
C GLY A 188 16.70 11.64 3.26
N TYR A 189 17.57 10.89 3.94
CA TYR A 189 18.05 9.60 3.47
C TYR A 189 17.23 8.49 4.12
N PRO A 190 16.82 7.46 3.35
CA PRO A 190 16.07 6.34 3.89
C PRO A 190 16.92 5.49 4.81
N ASP A 191 16.23 4.73 5.68
CA ASP A 191 16.85 3.66 6.45
C ASP A 191 17.20 2.50 5.50
N SER A 192 18.23 1.71 5.83
CA SER A 192 18.54 0.49 5.08
C SER A 192 18.18 -0.76 5.86
N TYR A 193 17.82 -1.82 5.14
CA TYR A 193 17.39 -3.10 5.72
C TYR A 193 18.20 -4.23 5.11
N HIS A 194 18.77 -5.09 5.96
CA HIS A 194 19.57 -6.24 5.54
C HIS A 194 19.22 -7.48 6.34
N CYS A 195 19.10 -8.61 5.65
CA CYS A 195 19.03 -9.92 6.30
C CYS A 195 20.45 -10.37 6.64
N GLU A 196 20.74 -10.47 7.93
CA GLU A 196 22.05 -10.87 8.42
C GLU A 196 21.96 -12.26 9.07
N PRO A 197 22.97 -13.13 8.88
CA PRO A 197 22.95 -14.47 9.40
C PRO A 197 23.04 -14.47 10.93
N ILE A 198 22.21 -15.29 11.55
CA ILE A 198 22.22 -15.49 12.99
C ILE A 198 23.49 -16.25 13.38
N PRO A 199 24.26 -15.78 14.40
CA PRO A 199 25.42 -16.50 14.87
C PRO A 199 25.07 -17.92 15.32
N ALA A 200 25.87 -18.91 14.93
CA ALA A 200 25.65 -20.32 15.31
C ALA A 200 25.58 -20.54 16.84
N ALA A 201 26.15 -19.63 17.64
CA ALA A 201 26.06 -19.61 19.09
C ALA A 201 24.62 -19.46 19.63
N CYS A 202 23.70 -18.89 18.85
CA CYS A 202 22.29 -18.73 19.19
C CYS A 202 21.48 -20.04 19.14
N GLY A 203 22.00 -21.07 18.47
CA GLY A 203 21.27 -22.33 18.27
C GLY A 203 19.99 -22.16 17.45
N SER A 204 19.01 -23.04 17.68
CA SER A 204 17.79 -23.16 16.85
C SER A 204 16.62 -22.27 17.25
N THR A 205 16.74 -21.52 18.36
CA THR A 205 15.70 -20.60 18.86
C THR A 205 16.34 -19.25 19.15
N PRO A 206 16.68 -18.49 18.12
CA PRO A 206 17.37 -17.22 18.27
C PRO A 206 16.49 -16.19 18.97
N ASN A 207 17.09 -15.36 19.81
CA ASN A 207 16.44 -14.23 20.47
C ASN A 207 17.46 -13.12 20.72
N CYS A 208 16.99 -11.96 21.16
CA CYS A 208 17.86 -10.80 21.41
C CYS A 208 18.97 -11.03 22.43
N ALA A 209 18.84 -11.99 23.35
CA ALA A 209 19.85 -12.25 24.37
C ALA A 209 21.10 -12.97 23.83
N CYS A 210 20.99 -13.65 22.67
CA CYS A 210 22.11 -14.35 22.05
C CYS A 210 22.87 -13.50 21.03
N LEU A 211 22.30 -12.37 20.59
CA LEU A 211 22.93 -11.43 19.67
C LEU A 211 23.88 -10.51 20.47
N ASN A 212 25.19 -10.75 20.34
CA ASN A 212 26.23 -10.02 21.05
C ASN A 212 26.53 -8.65 20.41
N ASP A 213 25.62 -7.68 20.58
CA ASP A 213 25.75 -6.29 20.11
C ASP A 213 26.38 -6.17 18.71
N PRO A 214 25.65 -6.57 17.66
CA PRO A 214 26.22 -6.72 16.32
C PRO A 214 26.70 -5.41 15.70
N CYS A 215 26.28 -4.24 16.20
CA CYS A 215 26.57 -2.95 15.57
C CYS A 215 26.86 -1.79 16.54
N PHE A 216 27.26 -2.09 17.79
CA PHE A 216 27.69 -1.14 18.82
C PHE A 216 26.61 -0.09 19.15
N GLN A 217 25.84 -0.35 20.22
CA GLN A 217 24.62 0.39 20.62
C GLN A 217 23.38 0.07 19.78
N PHE A 218 23.07 -1.21 19.64
CA PHE A 218 21.83 -1.68 19.02
C PHE A 218 20.59 -1.58 19.94
N SER A 219 19.42 -1.40 19.34
CA SER A 219 18.16 -1.90 19.91
C SER A 219 17.85 -3.26 19.31
N CYS A 220 17.24 -4.15 20.08
CA CYS A 220 16.79 -5.45 19.59
C CYS A 220 15.39 -5.76 20.05
N ASP A 221 14.54 -6.07 19.09
CA ASP A 221 13.13 -6.34 19.29
C ASP A 221 12.79 -7.69 18.67
N SER A 222 12.21 -8.59 19.47
CA SER A 222 11.64 -9.84 18.96
C SER A 222 10.24 -9.56 18.42
N LEU A 223 10.02 -9.80 17.14
CA LEU A 223 8.76 -9.48 16.47
C LEU A 223 7.67 -10.48 16.85
N SER A 224 6.43 -10.01 16.98
CA SER A 224 5.28 -10.85 17.36
C SER A 224 4.99 -11.97 16.36
N GLY A 225 5.31 -11.76 15.08
CA GLY A 225 5.21 -12.76 14.01
C GLY A 225 6.39 -13.74 13.92
N GLY A 226 7.33 -13.66 14.86
CA GLY A 226 8.63 -14.34 14.80
C GLY A 226 9.68 -13.53 14.05
N GLY A 227 10.95 -13.86 14.28
CA GLY A 227 12.09 -13.09 13.79
C GLY A 227 12.58 -12.03 14.78
N ILE A 228 13.71 -11.42 14.45
CA ILE A 228 14.38 -10.42 15.28
C ILE A 228 14.67 -9.19 14.43
N LEU A 229 14.33 -8.01 14.94
CA LEU A 229 14.71 -6.73 14.39
C LEU A 229 15.82 -6.12 15.26
N VAL A 230 16.96 -5.85 14.65
CA VAL A 230 18.08 -5.13 15.23
C VAL A 230 18.10 -3.75 14.60
N THR A 231 18.00 -2.69 15.40
CA THR A 231 18.17 -1.32 14.91
C THR A 231 19.56 -0.82 15.28
N CYS A 232 20.33 -0.50 14.26
CA CYS A 232 21.67 0.06 14.36
C CYS A 232 21.63 1.56 14.06
N PRO A 233 22.31 2.39 14.85
CA PRO A 233 22.53 3.78 14.46
C PRO A 233 23.38 3.80 13.18
N GLY A 234 22.91 4.52 12.16
CA GLY A 234 23.74 4.91 11.01
C GLY A 234 24.68 6.05 11.39
N GLY A 235 25.65 6.34 10.53
CA GLY A 235 26.58 7.46 10.69
C GLY A 235 27.12 7.94 9.37
#